data_AF-A0A9W9G4B7-F1
#
_entry.id   AF-A0A9W9G4B7-F1
#
_cell.length_a   1.000
_cell.length_b   1.000
_cell.length_c   1.000
_cell.angle_alpha   90.00
_cell.angle_beta   90.00
_cell.angle_gamma   90.00
#
_symmetry.space_group_name_H-M   'P 1'
#
loop_
_entity.id
_entity.type
_entity.pdbx_description
1 polymer ?
#
loop_
_entity_poly.entity_id
_entity_poly.type
_entity_poly.pdbx_seq_one_letter_code
_entity_poly.pdbx_strand_id
1 'polypeptide(L)'
;MATETTTYNVYRVYFRQSDKPDHQGIALVPAQNVDQGRGRFYHVTGDLGLGMDYDPRPGYNFRGTKSYKSSTLQFQIPKGKLPAFEAIAAKQKVPHDPRVLTDKNPSPPPRNCSDWVDDVLKEAKRELVG
;
A
#
# COMPACT_ATOMS: atom_id res chain seq x y z
N MET A 1 0.53 19.71 -21.49
CA MET A 1 -0.36 18.64 -21.97
C MET A 1 -0.29 17.51 -20.96
N ALA A 2 -1.38 17.22 -20.24
CA ALA A 2 -1.42 16.04 -19.39
C ALA A 2 -1.51 14.82 -20.31
N THR A 3 -0.46 14.00 -20.36
CA THR A 3 -0.49 12.73 -21.09
C THR A 3 -1.61 11.86 -20.54
N GLU A 4 -2.48 11.37 -21.42
CA GLU A 4 -3.56 10.48 -21.02
C GLU A 4 -2.98 9.26 -20.30
N THR A 5 -3.54 8.94 -19.14
CA THR A 5 -3.16 7.74 -18.41
C THR A 5 -3.73 6.53 -19.14
N THR A 6 -2.87 5.63 -19.61
CA THR A 6 -3.29 4.34 -20.18
C THR A 6 -3.02 3.19 -19.21
N THR A 7 -2.00 3.35 -18.36
CA THR A 7 -1.48 2.31 -17.48
C THR A 7 -1.05 2.93 -16.15
N TYR A 8 -1.25 2.21 -15.06
CA TYR A 8 -0.69 2.54 -13.76
C TYR A 8 0.49 1.61 -13.45
N ASN A 9 1.60 2.21 -13.03
CA ASN A 9 2.67 1.53 -12.31
C ASN A 9 2.21 1.29 -10.87
N VAL A 10 2.28 0.04 -10.41
CA VAL A 10 1.95 -0.37 -9.04
C VAL A 10 3.25 -0.52 -8.26
N TYR A 11 3.46 0.35 -7.29
CA TYR A 11 4.64 0.37 -6.43
C TYR A 11 4.31 -0.11 -5.03
N ARG A 12 5.21 -0.89 -4.43
CA ARG A 12 5.31 -1.01 -2.98
C ARG A 12 6.14 0.15 -2.47
N VAL A 13 5.66 0.88 -1.47
CA VAL A 13 6.33 2.07 -0.93
C VAL A 13 6.63 1.87 0.56
N TYR A 14 7.82 2.28 0.97
CA TYR A 14 8.32 2.14 2.34
C TYR A 14 8.56 3.51 2.97
N PHE A 15 8.14 3.67 4.23
CA PHE A 15 8.37 4.86 5.04
C PHE A 15 9.02 4.48 6.36
N ARG A 16 10.11 5.16 6.73
CA ARG A 16 10.77 5.01 8.01
C ARG A 16 9.84 5.41 9.15
N GLN A 17 9.80 4.60 10.19
CA GLN A 17 9.22 4.95 11.48
C GLN A 17 10.32 4.93 12.54
N SER A 18 10.25 5.83 13.53
CA SER A 18 11.32 5.99 14.53
C SER A 18 11.44 4.77 15.45
N ASP A 19 10.30 4.27 15.93
CA ASP A 19 10.23 3.26 17.01
C ASP A 19 9.45 2.00 16.61
N LYS A 20 9.09 1.89 15.32
CA LYS A 20 8.30 0.80 14.75
C LYS A 20 8.97 0.31 13.46
N PRO A 21 8.68 -0.92 12.99
CA PRO A 21 9.06 -1.35 11.65
C PRO A 21 8.60 -0.34 10.59
N ASP A 22 9.26 -0.30 9.44
CA ASP A 22 8.88 0.63 8.37
C ASP A 22 7.40 0.45 8.00
N HIS A 23 6.70 1.58 7.87
CA HIS A 23 5.34 1.61 7.37
C HIS A 23 5.33 1.33 5.87
N GLN A 24 4.35 0.58 5.40
CA GLN A 24 4.25 0.16 4.01
C GLN A 24 2.89 0.51 3.42
N GLY A 25 2.89 0.81 2.13
CA GLY A 25 1.67 1.00 1.35
C GLY A 25 1.91 0.73 -0.13
N ILE A 26 0.86 0.93 -0.91
CA ILE A 26 0.85 0.70 -2.34
C ILE A 26 0.54 2.01 -3.06
N ALA A 27 1.39 2.41 -4.00
CA ALA A 27 1.14 3.57 -4.84
C ALA A 27 0.81 3.15 -6.27
N LEU A 28 -0.25 3.73 -6.83
CA LEU A 28 -0.60 3.64 -8.24
C LEU A 28 -0.28 4.98 -8.89
N VAL A 29 0.71 4.97 -9.80
CA VAL A 29 1.17 6.17 -10.50
C VAL A 29 0.97 5.98 -11.99
N PRO A 30 0.33 6.92 -12.72
CA PRO A 30 0.27 6.86 -14.18
C PRO A 30 1.67 6.64 -14.76
N ALA A 31 1.84 5.63 -15.60
CA ALA A 31 3.15 5.31 -16.18
C ALA A 31 3.69 6.45 -17.07
N GLN A 32 2.78 7.27 -17.60
CA GLN A 32 3.09 8.44 -18.41
C GLN A 32 3.50 9.68 -17.59
N ASN A 33 3.34 9.65 -16.26
CA ASN A 33 3.75 10.77 -15.43
C ASN A 33 5.28 10.82 -15.33
N VAL A 34 5.89 12.00 -15.53
CA VAL A 34 7.34 12.16 -15.33
C VAL A 34 7.69 12.00 -13.85
N ASP A 35 6.84 12.52 -12.96
CA ASP A 35 7.02 12.35 -11.52
C ASP A 35 6.39 11.03 -11.03
N GLN A 36 7.22 9.99 -10.95
CA GLN A 36 6.83 8.70 -10.36
C GLN A 36 6.81 8.72 -8.82
N GLY A 37 6.95 9.87 -8.17
CA GLY A 37 6.90 10.05 -6.72
C GLY A 37 5.53 10.48 -6.17
N ARG A 38 4.53 10.65 -7.04
CA ARG A 38 3.19 11.10 -6.69
C ARG A 38 2.12 10.31 -7.43
N GLY A 39 1.11 9.85 -6.70
CA GLY A 39 -0.02 9.12 -7.28
C GLY A 39 -1.12 8.80 -6.28
N ARG A 40 -1.98 7.85 -6.63
CA ARG A 40 -2.93 7.25 -5.70
C ARG A 40 -2.15 6.40 -4.70
N PHE A 41 -2.51 6.43 -3.43
CA PHE A 41 -1.79 5.72 -2.38
C PHE A 41 -2.77 5.02 -1.45
N TYR A 42 -2.50 3.76 -1.18
CA TYR A 42 -3.36 2.87 -0.39
C TYR A 42 -2.53 2.25 0.71
N HIS A 43 -2.98 2.37 1.94
CA HIS A 43 -2.31 1.79 3.10
C HIS A 43 -3.31 1.53 4.21
N VAL A 44 -2.84 0.84 5.24
CA VAL A 44 -3.56 0.71 6.51
C VAL A 44 -2.84 1.53 7.58
N THR A 45 -3.58 2.24 8.40
CA THR A 45 -3.03 3.11 9.46
C THR A 45 -3.65 2.77 10.80
N GLY A 46 -3.08 3.27 11.90
CA GLY A 46 -3.58 2.98 13.25
C GLY A 46 -2.65 2.06 14.04
N ASP A 47 -3.16 1.52 15.14
CA ASP A 47 -2.40 0.66 16.03
C ASP A 47 -2.86 -0.80 15.89
N LEU A 48 -1.92 -1.71 15.69
CA LEU A 48 -2.23 -3.11 15.47
C LEU A 48 -3.05 -3.73 16.62
N GLY A 49 -2.83 -3.30 17.87
CA GLY A 49 -3.56 -3.82 19.02
C GLY A 49 -4.97 -3.27 19.18
N LEU A 50 -5.22 -2.05 18.69
CA LEU A 50 -6.54 -1.39 18.76
C LEU A 50 -7.35 -1.52 17.47
N GLY A 51 -6.70 -1.94 16.39
CA GLY A 51 -7.25 -2.01 15.06
C GLY A 51 -6.58 -1.01 14.11
N MET A 52 -6.38 -1.45 12.87
CA MET A 52 -5.93 -0.61 11.78
C MET A 52 -7.09 -0.28 10.82
N ASP A 53 -7.04 0.89 10.22
CA ASP A 53 -8.01 1.39 9.26
C ASP A 53 -7.41 1.50 7.86
N TYR A 54 -8.20 1.15 6.85
CA TYR A 54 -7.87 1.39 5.45
C TYR A 54 -8.02 2.89 5.11
N ASP A 55 -6.94 3.54 4.67
CA ASP A 55 -6.90 4.98 4.36
C ASP A 55 -6.50 5.23 2.89
N PRO A 56 -7.44 5.20 1.93
CA PRO A 56 -7.14 5.48 0.53
C PRO A 56 -6.93 6.97 0.28
N ARG A 57 -5.83 7.31 -0.38
CA ARG A 57 -5.48 8.69 -0.75
C ARG A 57 -5.45 8.83 -2.27
N PRO A 58 -6.40 9.56 -2.90
CA PRO A 58 -6.49 9.67 -4.35
C PRO A 58 -5.32 10.46 -4.98
N GLY A 59 -4.57 11.23 -4.18
CA GLY A 59 -3.37 11.94 -4.63
C GLY A 59 -2.43 12.21 -3.46
N TYR A 60 -1.27 11.57 -3.46
CA TYR A 60 -0.27 11.64 -2.40
C TYR A 60 1.13 11.73 -2.97
N ASN A 61 1.89 12.74 -2.52
CA ASN A 61 3.32 12.90 -2.86
C ASN A 61 4.17 12.11 -1.87
N PHE A 62 4.24 10.79 -2.05
CA PHE A 62 4.95 9.91 -1.13
C PHE A 62 6.46 10.14 -1.15
N ARG A 63 7.07 10.48 -2.30
CA ARG A 63 8.51 10.73 -2.37
C ARG A 63 8.92 12.05 -1.70
N GLY A 64 8.00 13.01 -1.62
CA GLY A 64 8.24 14.30 -0.96
C GLY A 64 8.17 14.26 0.57
N THR A 65 7.82 13.12 1.19
CA THR A 65 7.75 13.04 2.65
C THR A 65 9.12 12.80 3.26
N LYS A 66 9.38 13.38 4.44
CA LYS A 66 10.64 13.17 5.17
C LYS A 66 10.88 11.71 5.56
N SER A 67 9.81 10.96 5.77
CA SER A 67 9.87 9.54 6.14
C SER A 67 10.05 8.60 4.95
N TYR A 68 9.95 9.07 3.70
CA TYR A 68 10.13 8.21 2.53
C TYR A 68 11.47 7.49 2.57
N LYS A 69 11.44 6.16 2.43
CA LYS A 69 12.63 5.32 2.38
C LYS A 69 12.94 4.88 0.96
N SER A 70 11.97 4.24 0.31
CA SER A 70 12.13 3.65 -1.03
C SER A 70 10.78 3.27 -1.63
N SER A 71 10.78 2.94 -2.92
CA SER A 71 9.64 2.35 -3.61
C SER A 71 10.11 1.38 -4.68
N THR A 72 9.44 0.23 -4.80
CA THR A 72 9.80 -0.82 -5.75
C THR A 72 8.61 -1.12 -6.65
N LEU A 73 8.82 -1.04 -7.97
CA LEU A 73 7.81 -1.40 -8.97
C LEU A 73 7.49 -2.89 -8.83
N GLN A 74 6.21 -3.23 -8.72
CA GLN A 74 5.74 -4.61 -8.59
C GLN A 74 5.24 -5.14 -9.94
N PHE A 75 4.36 -4.37 -10.59
CA PHE A 75 3.76 -4.68 -11.88
C PHE A 75 3.02 -3.44 -12.43
N GLN A 76 2.39 -3.59 -13.59
CA GLN A 76 1.57 -2.58 -14.23
C GLN A 76 0.14 -3.09 -14.40
N ILE A 77 -0.84 -2.19 -14.35
CA ILE A 77 -2.24 -2.50 -14.66
C ILE A 77 -2.81 -1.48 -15.67
N PRO A 78 -3.69 -1.90 -16.61
CA PRO A 78 -4.42 -0.96 -17.46
C PRO A 78 -5.28 0.00 -16.64
N LYS A 79 -5.47 1.25 -17.10
CA LYS A 79 -6.34 2.24 -16.43
C LYS A 79 -7.76 1.71 -16.15
N GLY A 80 -8.32 0.92 -17.07
CA GLY A 80 -9.64 0.31 -16.91
C GLY A 80 -9.75 -0.67 -15.73
N LYS A 81 -8.62 -1.21 -15.24
CA LYS A 81 -8.57 -2.10 -14.08
C LYS A 81 -8.40 -1.37 -12.74
N LEU A 82 -8.32 -0.03 -12.73
CA LEU A 82 -8.19 0.76 -11.50
C LEU A 82 -9.33 0.48 -10.49
N PRO A 83 -10.63 0.48 -10.87
CA PRO A 83 -11.71 0.20 -9.93
C PRO A 83 -11.61 -1.21 -9.31
N ALA A 84 -11.17 -2.19 -10.10
CA ALA A 84 -10.96 -3.55 -9.62
C ALA A 84 -9.80 -3.62 -8.61
N PHE A 85 -8.71 -2.89 -8.85
CA PHE A 85 -7.63 -2.75 -7.89
C PHE A 85 -8.11 -2.13 -6.57
N GLU A 86 -8.88 -1.03 -6.65
CA GLU A 86 -9.42 -0.35 -5.47
C GLU A 86 -10.36 -1.25 -4.67
N ALA A 87 -11.18 -2.06 -5.34
CA ALA A 87 -12.04 -3.05 -4.71
C ALA A 87 -11.23 -4.17 -4.00
N ILE A 88 -10.12 -4.62 -4.61
CA ILE A 88 -9.20 -5.59 -3.99
C ILE A 88 -8.55 -4.98 -2.74
N ALA A 89 -8.06 -3.74 -2.82
CA ALA A 89 -7.46 -3.07 -1.66
C ALA A 89 -8.47 -2.88 -0.52
N ALA A 90 -9.69 -2.43 -0.83
CA ALA A 90 -10.72 -2.15 0.17
C ALA A 90 -11.29 -3.42 0.84
N LYS A 91 -11.35 -4.56 0.14
CA LYS A 91 -11.89 -5.81 0.71
C LYS A 91 -10.89 -6.56 1.58
N GLN A 92 -9.59 -6.27 1.46
CA GLN A 92 -8.57 -7.00 2.18
C GLN A 92 -8.64 -6.72 3.68
N LYS A 93 -8.48 -7.79 4.47
CA LYS A 93 -8.65 -7.71 5.93
C LYS A 93 -7.57 -6.82 6.53
N VAL A 94 -8.01 -5.73 7.17
CA VAL A 94 -7.11 -4.86 7.93
C VAL A 94 -6.50 -5.61 9.12
N PRO A 95 -5.19 -5.44 9.41
CA PRO A 95 -4.57 -6.11 10.54
C PRO A 95 -5.15 -5.65 11.88
N HIS A 96 -5.42 -6.61 12.77
CA HIS A 96 -5.84 -6.37 14.15
C HIS A 96 -5.44 -7.56 15.01
N ASP A 97 -4.63 -7.30 16.04
CA ASP A 97 -4.19 -8.31 16.99
C ASP A 97 -4.03 -7.71 18.40
N PRO A 98 -5.07 -7.78 19.26
CA PRO A 98 -5.03 -7.25 20.62
C PRO A 98 -3.91 -7.79 21.51
N ARG A 99 -3.31 -8.95 21.16
CA ARG A 99 -2.24 -9.56 21.96
C ARG A 99 -1.02 -8.66 22.06
N VAL A 100 -0.77 -7.81 21.07
CA VAL A 100 0.37 -6.88 21.07
C VAL A 100 0.27 -5.79 22.14
N LEU A 101 -0.89 -5.62 22.77
CA LEU A 101 -1.09 -4.68 23.88
C LEU A 101 -0.52 -5.21 25.20
N THR A 102 -0.43 -6.53 25.36
CA THR A 102 -0.06 -7.18 26.64
C THR A 102 1.12 -8.14 26.51
N ASP A 103 1.31 -8.76 25.35
CA ASP A 103 2.39 -9.67 25.04
C ASP A 103 3.48 -8.98 24.21
N LYS A 104 4.70 -8.95 24.74
CA LYS A 104 5.87 -8.38 24.04
C LYS A 104 6.34 -9.24 22.87
N ASN A 105 6.02 -10.53 22.85
CA ASN A 105 6.43 -11.44 21.78
C ASN A 105 5.32 -12.46 21.44
N PRO A 106 4.20 -12.00 20.87
CA PRO A 106 3.09 -12.88 20.53
C PRO A 106 3.53 -13.95 19.52
N SER A 107 3.16 -15.21 19.80
CA SER A 107 3.38 -16.34 18.91
C SER A 107 2.04 -16.92 18.42
N PRO A 108 1.83 -17.11 17.10
CA PRO A 108 2.69 -16.66 16.01
C PRO A 108 2.74 -15.12 15.91
N PRO A 109 3.76 -14.57 15.21
CA PRO A 109 3.90 -13.13 15.01
C PRO A 109 2.60 -12.51 14.48
N PRO A 110 2.21 -11.34 14.99
CA PRO A 110 0.96 -10.70 14.59
C PRO A 110 1.10 -10.18 13.16
N ARG A 111 0.02 -10.29 12.38
CA ARG A 111 -0.03 -9.73 11.02
C ARG A 111 0.04 -8.20 11.08
N ASN A 112 0.69 -7.56 10.13
CA ASN A 112 0.92 -6.11 10.12
C ASN A 112 0.64 -5.48 8.74
N CYS A 113 0.99 -4.20 8.57
CA CYS A 113 0.79 -3.48 7.30
C CYS A 113 1.51 -4.13 6.12
N SER A 114 2.66 -4.78 6.33
CA SER A 114 3.38 -5.53 5.31
C SER A 114 2.54 -6.68 4.78
N ASP A 115 1.91 -7.46 5.68
CA ASP A 115 1.08 -8.59 5.30
C ASP A 115 -0.16 -8.16 4.50
N TRP A 116 -0.75 -7.02 4.86
CA TRP A 116 -1.85 -6.44 4.07
C TRP A 116 -1.39 -6.02 2.67
N VAL A 117 -0.22 -5.37 2.56
CA VAL A 117 0.37 -5.00 1.27
C VAL A 117 0.65 -6.25 0.42
N ASP A 118 1.22 -7.29 1.02
CA ASP A 118 1.53 -8.55 0.34
C ASP A 118 0.27 -9.24 -0.18
N ASP A 119 -0.80 -9.29 0.61
CA ASP A 119 -2.10 -9.86 0.20
C ASP A 119 -2.72 -9.08 -0.97
N VAL A 120 -2.78 -7.74 -0.88
CA VAL A 120 -3.32 -6.89 -1.95
C VAL A 120 -2.51 -7.06 -3.23
N LEU A 121 -1.17 -7.01 -3.17
CA LEU A 121 -0.32 -7.14 -4.34
C LEU A 121 -0.41 -8.53 -4.96
N LYS A 122 -0.47 -9.58 -4.15
CA LYS A 122 -0.62 -10.97 -4.63
C LYS A 122 -1.95 -11.16 -5.36
N GLU A 123 -3.04 -10.72 -4.75
CA GLU A 123 -4.37 -10.84 -5.37
C GLU A 123 -4.48 -9.97 -6.61
N ALA A 124 -4.08 -8.69 -6.54
CA ALA A 124 -4.12 -7.80 -7.69
C ALA A 124 -3.27 -8.31 -8.86
N LYS A 125 -2.08 -8.88 -8.60
CA LYS A 125 -1.27 -9.48 -9.65
C LYS A 125 -1.97 -10.67 -10.31
N ARG A 126 -2.59 -11.55 -9.50
CA ARG A 126 -3.33 -12.72 -9.99
C ARG A 126 -4.54 -12.32 -10.84
N GLU A 127 -5.36 -11.39 -10.37
CA GLU A 127 -6.65 -11.05 -11.00
C GLU A 127 -6.52 -10.02 -12.14
N LEU A 128 -5.49 -9.15 -12.09
CA LEU A 128 -5.40 -7.99 -12.99
C LEU A 128 -4.26 -8.09 -14.01
N VAL A 129 -3.30 -8.99 -13.80
CA VAL A 129 -2.15 -9.18 -14.70
C VAL A 129 -2.07 -10.60 -15.25
N GLY A 130 -2.46 -11.59 -14.42
CA GLY A 130 -2.55 -13.00 -14.78
C GLY A 130 -3.54 -13.29 -15.91
#